data_AF-A0A3D3A3I4-F1
#
_entry.id   AF-A0A3D3A3I4-F1
#
_cell.length_a   1.000
_cell.length_b   1.000
_cell.length_c   1.000
_cell.angle_alpha   90.00
_cell.angle_beta   90.00
_cell.angle_gamma   90.00
#
_symmetry.space_group_name_H-M   'P 1'
#
loop_
_entity.id
_entity.type
_entity.pdbx_description
1 polymer ?
#
loop_
_entity_poly.entity_id
_entity_poly.type
_entity_poly.pdbx_seq_one_letter_code
_entity_poly.pdbx_strand_id
1 'polypeptide(L)'
;CAPVTDYSGYANRQIEAGATSSDVFGSCSSCEDQVAPANVTFRVDMNQYSEAYAYDGVFINGSFNGWCGTCNPMFDDDGDGVWEVTLSLAVGTIEYKFTLDGWNYQEELAGIAGIEACTSLIDGFTNRSLAFDADIVLDAVCWESCAACELAGGCTDPAFVEYDPYATQDDGSCGELIVFGCIYDSASNFDPIANVDDNSCEFTETNDCPADLDGDGAATTGDLLAFLATFGLTCL
;
A
#
# COMPACT_ATOMS: atom_id res chain seq x y z
N CYS A 1 -29.06 4.37 -40.66
CA CYS A 1 -29.67 3.56 -41.74
C CYS A 1 -30.77 2.67 -41.18
N ALA A 2 -31.95 2.60 -41.79
CA ALA A 2 -32.89 1.53 -41.47
C ALA A 2 -32.34 0.23 -42.11
N PRO A 3 -32.10 -0.85 -41.35
CA PRO A 3 -31.69 -2.11 -41.96
C PRO A 3 -32.83 -2.61 -42.84
N VAL A 4 -32.60 -2.65 -44.15
CA VAL A 4 -33.52 -3.36 -45.05
C VAL A 4 -33.11 -4.82 -44.99
N THR A 5 -33.89 -5.61 -44.26
CA THR A 5 -33.72 -7.07 -44.24
C THR A 5 -34.26 -7.62 -45.55
N ASP A 6 -33.40 -8.13 -46.42
CA ASP A 6 -33.78 -8.72 -47.71
C ASP A 6 -34.20 -10.19 -47.57
N TYR A 7 -35.04 -10.52 -46.57
CA TYR A 7 -35.55 -11.88 -46.30
C TYR A 7 -34.48 -13.00 -46.18
N SER A 8 -33.19 -12.67 -46.21
CA SER A 8 -32.07 -13.63 -46.24
C SER A 8 -31.11 -13.48 -45.05
N GLY A 9 -31.50 -12.71 -44.03
CA GLY A 9 -30.72 -12.52 -42.81
C GLY A 9 -29.58 -11.51 -42.91
N TYR A 10 -29.44 -10.81 -44.05
CA TYR A 10 -28.47 -9.73 -44.23
C TYR A 10 -29.13 -8.37 -43.98
N ALA A 11 -28.45 -7.51 -43.23
CA ALA A 11 -28.85 -6.12 -43.04
C ALA A 11 -28.15 -5.25 -44.09
N ASN A 12 -28.90 -4.80 -45.10
CA ASN A 12 -28.37 -3.92 -46.14
C ASN A 12 -28.57 -2.44 -45.77
N ARG A 13 -27.66 -1.58 -46.24
CA ARG A 13 -27.76 -0.12 -46.10
C ARG A 13 -28.57 0.46 -47.25
N GLN A 14 -29.62 1.23 -46.94
CA GLN A 14 -30.35 2.04 -47.92
C GLN A 14 -29.93 3.50 -47.82
N ILE A 15 -29.52 4.10 -48.96
CA ILE A 15 -29.24 5.52 -49.11
C ILE A 15 -30.00 6.05 -50.34
N GLU A 16 -30.41 7.32 -50.33
CA GLU A 16 -31.02 7.95 -51.50
C GLU A 16 -30.01 8.07 -52.65
N ALA A 17 -30.48 7.90 -53.89
CA ALA A 17 -29.63 8.00 -55.07
C ALA A 17 -29.04 9.42 -55.19
N GLY A 18 -27.71 9.51 -55.19
CA GLY A 18 -26.97 10.78 -55.23
C GLY A 18 -26.60 11.35 -53.84
N ALA A 19 -27.01 10.71 -52.75
CA ALA A 19 -26.56 11.05 -51.41
C ALA A 19 -25.16 10.49 -51.12
N THR A 20 -24.38 11.23 -50.33
CA THR A 20 -23.16 10.73 -49.68
C THR A 20 -23.45 10.35 -48.24
N SER A 21 -22.85 9.25 -47.76
CA SER A 21 -22.96 8.76 -46.39
C SER A 21 -21.55 8.66 -45.80
N SER A 22 -21.37 9.14 -44.57
CA SER A 22 -20.11 9.09 -43.81
C SER A 22 -20.39 8.38 -42.50
N ASP A 23 -20.63 7.08 -42.62
CA ASP A 23 -21.02 6.21 -41.52
C ASP A 23 -19.90 5.22 -41.19
N VAL A 24 -19.86 4.76 -39.95
CA VAL A 24 -18.87 3.79 -39.49
C VAL A 24 -19.09 2.43 -40.16
N PHE A 25 -18.00 1.77 -40.54
CA PHE A 25 -18.04 0.42 -41.11
C PHE A 25 -18.73 -0.56 -40.15
N GLY A 26 -19.74 -1.29 -40.63
CA GLY A 26 -20.53 -2.22 -39.82
C GLY A 26 -21.54 -1.56 -38.86
N SER A 27 -21.73 -0.24 -38.91
CA SER A 27 -22.65 0.50 -38.05
C SER A 27 -23.53 1.48 -38.85
N CYS A 28 -24.62 1.93 -38.22
CA CYS A 28 -25.49 3.00 -38.71
C CYS A 28 -25.21 4.36 -38.05
N SER A 29 -24.18 4.48 -37.23
CA SER A 29 -23.70 5.74 -36.64
C SER A 29 -22.90 6.55 -37.66
N SER A 30 -23.01 7.88 -37.63
CA SER A 30 -22.16 8.74 -38.45
C SER A 30 -20.73 8.76 -37.89
N CYS A 31 -19.75 9.07 -38.74
CA CYS A 31 -18.37 9.33 -38.34
C CYS A 31 -18.26 10.57 -37.43
N GLU A 32 -19.19 11.52 -37.55
CA GLU A 32 -19.24 12.72 -36.71
C GLU A 32 -19.78 12.43 -35.31
N ASP A 33 -20.53 11.33 -35.14
CA ASP A 33 -21.02 10.81 -33.86
C ASP A 33 -20.01 9.90 -33.14
N GLN A 34 -18.83 9.65 -33.75
CA GLN A 34 -17.77 8.90 -33.08
C GLN A 34 -17.10 9.81 -32.06
N VAL A 35 -17.33 9.53 -30.78
CA VAL A 35 -16.56 10.16 -29.72
C VAL A 35 -15.12 9.71 -29.88
N ALA A 36 -14.22 10.69 -30.03
CA ALA A 36 -12.80 10.41 -30.14
C ALA A 36 -12.34 9.61 -28.90
N PRO A 37 -11.42 8.64 -29.07
CA PRO A 37 -10.81 7.99 -27.92
C PRO A 37 -10.07 9.02 -27.08
N ALA A 38 -10.04 8.79 -25.77
CA ALA A 38 -9.31 9.60 -24.82
C ALA A 38 -8.04 8.88 -24.38
N ASN A 39 -6.99 9.64 -24.06
CA ASN A 39 -5.77 9.12 -23.47
C ASN A 39 -5.96 8.91 -21.97
N VAL A 40 -5.72 7.69 -21.50
CA VAL A 40 -5.74 7.34 -20.08
C VAL A 40 -4.34 6.94 -19.66
N THR A 41 -3.75 7.69 -18.74
CA THR A 41 -2.48 7.33 -18.09
C THR A 41 -2.77 6.57 -16.81
N PHE A 42 -2.46 5.27 -16.82
CA PHE A 42 -2.55 4.40 -15.65
C PHE A 42 -1.23 4.40 -14.90
N ARG A 43 -1.28 4.41 -13.57
CA ARG A 43 -0.12 4.51 -12.69
C ARG A 43 -0.30 3.57 -11.50
N VAL A 44 0.69 2.75 -11.20
CA VAL A 44 0.72 1.88 -10.02
C VAL A 44 2.06 2.00 -9.32
N ASP A 45 2.02 2.27 -8.01
CA ASP A 45 3.18 2.38 -7.15
C ASP A 45 3.54 1.00 -6.59
N MET A 46 4.75 0.55 -6.90
CA MET A 46 5.29 -0.75 -6.52
C MET A 46 6.30 -0.65 -5.35
N ASN A 47 6.53 0.53 -4.77
CA ASN A 47 7.55 0.71 -3.72
C ASN A 47 7.25 -0.06 -2.43
N GLN A 48 5.98 -0.33 -2.14
CA GLN A 48 5.55 -1.14 -1.00
C GLN A 48 5.29 -2.61 -1.37
N TYR A 49 5.49 -3.00 -2.63
CA TYR A 49 5.36 -4.38 -3.04
C TYR A 49 6.55 -5.18 -2.48
N SER A 50 6.34 -5.81 -1.32
CA SER A 50 7.37 -6.54 -0.58
C SER A 50 7.27 -8.05 -0.71
N GLU A 51 6.58 -8.58 -1.72
CA GLU A 51 6.44 -10.03 -1.86
C GLU A 51 7.77 -10.73 -2.18
N ALA A 52 7.85 -12.02 -1.83
CA ALA A 52 9.03 -12.88 -1.92
C ALA A 52 9.52 -13.16 -3.36
N TYR A 53 8.86 -12.62 -4.38
CA TYR A 53 9.08 -12.95 -5.77
C TYR A 53 9.55 -11.72 -6.55
N ALA A 54 10.77 -11.81 -7.10
CA ALA A 54 11.19 -10.90 -8.15
C ALA A 54 10.25 -11.05 -9.36
N TYR A 55 9.86 -9.92 -9.95
CA TYR A 55 9.11 -9.85 -11.19
C TYR A 55 9.95 -9.17 -12.27
N ASP A 56 9.72 -9.51 -13.54
CA ASP A 56 10.43 -8.97 -14.70
C ASP A 56 9.69 -7.78 -15.33
N GLY A 57 8.37 -7.66 -15.13
CA GLY A 57 7.60 -6.52 -15.62
C GLY A 57 6.18 -6.38 -15.07
N VAL A 58 5.68 -5.15 -15.11
CA VAL A 58 4.31 -4.77 -14.73
C VAL A 58 3.46 -4.58 -15.98
N PHE A 59 2.22 -5.05 -15.94
CA PHE A 59 1.29 -5.01 -17.08
C PHE A 59 -0.10 -4.58 -16.63
N ILE A 60 -0.84 -3.94 -17.54
CA ILE A 60 -2.26 -3.64 -17.36
C ILE A 60 -3.13 -4.48 -18.29
N ASN A 61 -4.16 -5.09 -17.70
CA ASN A 61 -5.07 -6.00 -18.38
C ASN A 61 -6.51 -5.59 -18.13
N GLY A 62 -7.36 -5.57 -19.16
CA GLY A 62 -8.74 -5.15 -18.98
C GLY A 62 -9.65 -5.44 -20.15
N SER A 63 -10.89 -4.97 -20.05
CA SER A 63 -11.91 -5.15 -21.09
C SER A 63 -11.51 -4.57 -22.45
N PHE A 64 -10.66 -3.54 -22.46
CA PHE A 64 -10.18 -2.85 -23.66
C PHE A 64 -9.11 -3.62 -24.46
N ASN A 65 -8.44 -4.61 -23.87
CA ASN A 65 -7.44 -5.43 -24.57
C ASN A 65 -7.78 -6.94 -24.58
N GLY A 66 -9.02 -7.28 -24.20
CA GLY A 66 -9.46 -8.67 -24.10
C GLY A 66 -8.66 -9.48 -23.08
N TRP A 67 -8.18 -8.84 -21.99
CA TRP A 67 -7.40 -9.46 -20.93
C TRP A 67 -6.07 -10.09 -21.40
N CYS A 68 -5.45 -9.51 -22.45
CA CYS A 68 -4.18 -9.99 -23.01
C CYS A 68 -2.99 -9.67 -22.09
N GLY A 69 -2.50 -10.68 -21.37
CA GLY A 69 -1.53 -10.56 -20.27
C GLY A 69 -0.27 -9.74 -20.54
N THR A 70 0.23 -9.75 -21.78
CA THR A 70 1.48 -9.11 -22.16
C THR A 70 1.32 -7.98 -23.17
N CYS A 71 0.09 -7.64 -23.57
CA CYS A 71 -0.15 -6.68 -24.65
C CYS A 71 0.16 -5.22 -24.24
N ASN A 72 0.00 -4.89 -22.96
CA ASN A 72 0.21 -3.53 -22.46
C ASN A 72 1.20 -3.54 -21.28
N PRO A 73 2.52 -3.58 -21.55
CA PRO A 73 3.53 -3.38 -20.51
C PRO A 73 3.48 -1.94 -20.00
N MET A 74 3.76 -1.79 -18.71
CA MET A 74 3.97 -0.51 -18.03
C MET A 74 5.47 -0.27 -17.86
N PHE A 75 5.88 0.97 -17.64
CA PHE A 75 7.28 1.36 -17.54
C PHE A 75 7.52 2.29 -16.35
N ASP A 76 8.68 2.14 -15.71
CA ASP A 76 9.22 3.02 -14.67
C ASP A 76 10.51 3.63 -15.24
N ASP A 77 10.34 4.61 -16.13
CA ASP A 77 11.45 5.18 -16.90
C ASP A 77 12.32 6.14 -16.06
N ASP A 78 11.78 6.72 -14.99
CA ASP A 78 12.49 7.62 -14.07
C ASP A 78 13.02 6.93 -12.82
N GLY A 79 12.62 5.68 -12.58
CA GLY A 79 13.15 4.82 -11.51
C GLY A 79 12.63 5.19 -10.14
N ASP A 80 11.44 5.80 -10.06
CA ASP A 80 10.80 6.18 -8.80
C ASP A 80 9.94 5.07 -8.18
N GLY A 81 9.85 3.91 -8.86
CA GLY A 81 9.05 2.75 -8.44
C GLY A 81 7.57 2.84 -8.83
N VAL A 82 7.16 3.92 -9.52
CA VAL A 82 5.82 4.09 -10.08
C VAL A 82 5.83 3.66 -11.54
N TRP A 83 5.08 2.62 -11.84
CA TRP A 83 4.95 2.09 -13.19
C TRP A 83 3.79 2.77 -13.90
N GLU A 84 4.02 3.22 -15.13
CA GLU A 84 3.05 4.00 -15.91
C GLU A 84 2.85 3.48 -17.33
N VAL A 85 1.64 3.67 -17.87
CA VAL A 85 1.35 3.50 -19.30
C VAL A 85 0.22 4.42 -19.73
N THR A 86 0.33 5.02 -20.92
CA THR A 86 -0.75 5.80 -21.53
C THR A 86 -1.37 5.04 -22.69
N LEU A 87 -2.68 4.81 -22.61
CA LEU A 87 -3.45 4.11 -23.64
C LEU A 87 -4.52 5.03 -24.23
N SER A 88 -4.68 5.00 -25.56
CA SER A 88 -5.78 5.69 -26.25
C SER A 88 -6.99 4.75 -26.33
N LEU A 89 -8.01 5.02 -25.52
CA LEU A 89 -9.15 4.13 -25.29
C LEU A 89 -10.48 4.79 -25.65
N ALA A 90 -11.46 4.00 -26.08
CA ALA A 90 -12.82 4.48 -26.26
C ALA A 90 -13.37 4.97 -24.90
N VAL A 91 -13.97 6.15 -24.88
CA VAL A 91 -14.58 6.71 -23.67
C VAL A 91 -15.73 5.83 -23.16
N GLY A 92 -15.97 5.88 -21.85
CA GLY A 92 -16.98 5.08 -21.19
C GLY A 92 -16.45 4.44 -19.92
N THR A 93 -17.04 3.30 -19.56
CA THR A 93 -16.64 2.53 -18.38
C THR A 93 -15.84 1.30 -18.81
N ILE A 94 -14.67 1.13 -18.19
CA ILE A 94 -13.79 -0.01 -18.38
C ILE A 94 -13.54 -0.71 -17.06
N GLU A 95 -13.11 -1.96 -17.15
CA GLU A 95 -12.57 -2.72 -16.03
C GLU A 95 -11.15 -3.16 -16.34
N TYR A 96 -10.32 -3.29 -15.30
CA TYR A 96 -8.93 -3.67 -15.44
C TYR A 96 -8.32 -4.25 -14.15
N LYS A 97 -7.11 -4.79 -14.29
CA LYS A 97 -6.20 -5.21 -13.22
C LYS A 97 -4.76 -4.88 -13.59
N PHE A 98 -3.94 -4.63 -12.58
CA PHE A 98 -2.50 -4.73 -12.69
C PHE A 98 -2.06 -6.19 -12.48
N THR A 99 -1.01 -6.58 -13.20
CA THR A 99 -0.49 -7.96 -13.19
C THR A 99 1.02 -7.93 -13.36
N LEU A 100 1.70 -8.98 -12.91
CA LEU A 100 3.13 -9.16 -13.11
C LEU A 100 3.40 -10.35 -14.02
N ASP A 101 4.39 -10.19 -14.90
CA ASP A 101 4.92 -11.22 -15.80
C ASP A 101 3.83 -11.97 -16.61
N GLY A 102 2.83 -11.25 -17.10
CA GLY A 102 1.81 -11.81 -17.99
C GLY A 102 0.89 -12.84 -17.33
N TRP A 103 0.34 -12.50 -16.17
CA TRP A 103 -0.55 -13.33 -15.31
C TRP A 103 0.16 -14.34 -14.40
N ASN A 104 1.49 -14.31 -14.26
CA ASN A 104 2.15 -15.11 -13.23
C ASN A 104 1.73 -14.65 -11.83
N TYR A 105 1.56 -13.33 -11.66
CA TYR A 105 0.94 -12.72 -10.48
C TYR A 105 -0.09 -11.67 -10.90
N GLN A 106 -1.10 -11.46 -10.06
CA GLN A 106 -2.20 -10.54 -10.31
C GLN A 106 -2.67 -9.94 -8.99
N GLU A 107 -3.33 -8.79 -9.04
CA GLU A 107 -3.99 -8.24 -7.87
C GLU A 107 -5.12 -9.15 -7.37
N GLU A 108 -5.17 -9.40 -6.05
CA GLU A 108 -6.24 -10.16 -5.39
C GLU A 108 -7.17 -9.23 -4.58
N LEU A 109 -7.94 -8.43 -5.31
CA LEU A 109 -8.77 -7.35 -4.73
C LEU A 109 -10.01 -7.85 -3.96
N ALA A 110 -10.38 -9.13 -4.09
CA ALA A 110 -11.61 -9.63 -3.48
C ALA A 110 -11.50 -9.69 -1.95
N GLY A 111 -12.38 -8.98 -1.24
CA GLY A 111 -12.47 -9.02 0.22
C GLY A 111 -11.56 -8.01 0.95
N ILE A 112 -10.84 -7.16 0.23
CA ILE A 112 -10.13 -6.01 0.80
C ILE A 112 -11.17 -4.96 1.20
N ALA A 113 -11.09 -4.45 2.43
CA ALA A 113 -11.99 -3.39 2.90
C ALA A 113 -11.52 -2.01 2.43
N GLY A 114 -12.44 -1.14 2.01
CA GLY A 114 -12.13 0.26 1.69
C GLY A 114 -11.69 0.53 0.24
N ILE A 115 -11.75 -0.48 -0.64
CA ILE A 115 -11.40 -0.37 -2.07
C ILE A 115 -12.63 -0.25 -2.99
N GLU A 116 -13.82 -0.11 -2.43
CA GLU A 116 -15.09 -0.06 -3.17
C GLU A 116 -15.19 1.20 -4.06
N ALA A 117 -14.37 2.21 -3.77
CA ALA A 117 -14.30 3.45 -4.56
C ALA A 117 -13.70 3.25 -5.95
N CYS A 118 -12.81 2.26 -6.14
CA CYS A 118 -12.14 2.02 -7.41
C CYS A 118 -12.34 0.61 -7.97
N THR A 119 -13.18 -0.22 -7.35
CA THR A 119 -13.44 -1.60 -7.79
C THR A 119 -14.93 -1.90 -7.97
N SER A 120 -15.23 -2.87 -8.83
CA SER A 120 -16.57 -3.43 -9.00
C SER A 120 -16.51 -4.95 -9.07
N LEU A 121 -17.61 -5.61 -8.66
CA LEU A 121 -17.81 -7.04 -8.87
C LEU A 121 -18.44 -7.27 -10.25
N ILE A 122 -17.68 -7.80 -11.20
CA ILE A 122 -18.10 -8.04 -12.58
C ILE A 122 -17.85 -9.51 -12.90
N ASP A 123 -18.90 -10.24 -13.31
CA ASP A 123 -18.84 -11.67 -13.64
C ASP A 123 -18.20 -12.56 -12.55
N GLY A 124 -18.30 -12.15 -11.29
CA GLY A 124 -17.73 -12.86 -10.14
C GLY A 124 -16.29 -12.49 -9.78
N PHE A 125 -15.68 -11.55 -10.52
CA PHE A 125 -14.34 -11.04 -10.26
C PHE A 125 -14.41 -9.62 -9.71
N THR A 126 -13.61 -9.34 -8.67
CA THR A 126 -13.42 -7.96 -8.18
C THR A 126 -12.28 -7.34 -8.98
N ASN A 127 -12.64 -6.43 -9.89
CA ASN A 127 -11.71 -5.75 -10.80
C ASN A 127 -11.75 -4.25 -10.54
N ARG A 128 -10.67 -3.54 -10.89
CA ARG A 128 -10.68 -2.08 -10.89
C ARG A 128 -11.66 -1.58 -11.95
N SER A 129 -12.34 -0.48 -11.68
CA SER A 129 -13.34 0.12 -12.58
C SER A 129 -13.07 1.60 -12.76
N LEU A 130 -13.09 2.07 -14.01
CA LEU A 130 -12.87 3.46 -14.36
C LEU A 130 -13.94 3.93 -15.33
N ALA A 131 -14.53 5.10 -15.08
CA ALA A 131 -15.39 5.82 -16.01
C ALA A 131 -14.73 7.15 -16.39
N PHE A 132 -14.60 7.42 -17.69
CA PHE A 132 -13.94 8.61 -18.22
C PHE A 132 -14.56 9.05 -19.56
N ASP A 133 -14.56 10.36 -19.81
CA ASP A 133 -15.10 10.99 -21.03
C ASP A 133 -14.14 11.96 -21.71
N ALA A 134 -12.93 12.12 -21.16
CA ALA A 134 -11.84 12.95 -21.68
C ALA A 134 -10.48 12.38 -21.24
N ASP A 135 -9.40 12.96 -21.76
CA ASP A 135 -8.03 12.61 -21.37
C ASP A 135 -7.86 12.74 -19.85
N ILE A 136 -7.27 11.72 -19.22
CA ILE A 136 -7.09 11.65 -17.78
C ILE A 136 -5.75 11.01 -17.41
N VAL A 137 -5.07 11.60 -16.43
CA VAL A 137 -3.95 10.99 -15.73
C VAL A 137 -4.47 10.56 -14.38
N LEU A 138 -4.44 9.25 -14.10
CA LEU A 138 -4.87 8.72 -12.81
C LEU A 138 -3.81 9.01 -11.75
N ASP A 139 -4.23 9.12 -10.48
CA ASP A 139 -3.28 9.13 -9.37
C ASP A 139 -2.54 7.79 -9.30
N ALA A 140 -1.28 7.82 -8.86
CA ALA A 140 -0.55 6.58 -8.59
C ALA A 140 -1.16 5.91 -7.34
N VAL A 141 -1.58 4.67 -7.51
CA VAL A 141 -2.19 3.87 -6.44
C VAL A 141 -1.24 2.75 -6.03
N CYS A 142 -1.27 2.38 -4.75
CA CYS A 142 -0.49 1.25 -4.27
C CYS A 142 -1.02 -0.06 -4.87
N TRP A 143 -0.12 -1.02 -5.05
CA TRP A 143 -0.50 -2.40 -5.33
C TRP A 143 -1.59 -2.87 -4.34
N GLU A 144 -2.67 -3.48 -4.85
CA GLU A 144 -3.84 -3.91 -4.06
C GLU A 144 -4.60 -2.80 -3.29
N SER A 145 -4.39 -1.53 -3.65
CA SER A 145 -5.07 -0.39 -3.02
C SER A 145 -5.74 0.54 -4.04
N CYS A 146 -6.78 1.25 -3.60
CA CYS A 146 -7.34 2.39 -4.32
C CYS A 146 -6.70 3.73 -3.95
N ALA A 147 -5.85 3.74 -2.93
CA ALA A 147 -5.13 4.92 -2.46
C ALA A 147 -3.66 4.85 -2.90
N ALA A 148 -2.98 6.00 -2.86
CA ALA A 148 -1.53 6.05 -2.98
C ALA A 148 -0.87 5.13 -1.93
N CYS A 149 0.35 4.66 -2.20
CA CYS A 149 1.09 3.96 -1.16
C CYS A 149 1.29 4.92 0.02
N GLU A 150 0.82 4.51 1.20
CA GLU A 150 1.36 5.08 2.41
C GLU A 150 2.80 4.57 2.48
N LEU A 151 3.75 5.47 2.20
CA LEU A 151 5.15 5.22 2.48
C LEU A 151 5.21 4.76 3.94
N ALA A 152 5.98 3.71 4.23
CA ALA A 152 6.19 3.23 5.60
C ALA A 152 6.59 4.42 6.48
N GLY A 153 5.58 4.99 7.13
CA GLY A 153 5.65 6.22 7.88
C GLY A 153 6.09 5.86 9.28
N GLY A 154 7.10 6.56 9.76
CA GLY A 154 7.64 6.36 11.09
C GLY A 154 8.78 7.31 11.34
N CYS A 155 9.31 7.30 12.57
CA CYS A 155 10.37 8.22 12.90
C CYS A 155 11.66 7.81 12.18
N THR A 156 12.11 8.66 11.25
CA THR A 156 13.33 8.39 10.46
C THR A 156 14.61 8.86 11.16
N ASP A 157 14.50 9.54 12.30
CA ASP A 157 15.64 10.08 13.03
C ASP A 157 16.07 9.13 14.17
N PRO A 158 17.27 8.51 14.10
CA PRO A 158 17.77 7.60 15.14
C PRO A 158 18.09 8.30 16.47
N ALA A 159 18.00 9.62 16.55
CA ALA A 159 18.11 10.36 17.80
C ALA A 159 16.83 10.32 18.66
N PHE A 160 15.72 9.74 18.18
CA PHE A 160 14.45 9.67 18.88
C PHE A 160 14.11 8.25 19.31
N VAL A 161 13.34 8.12 20.39
CA VAL A 161 12.94 6.82 20.97
C VAL A 161 12.06 6.03 19.99
N GLU A 162 11.26 6.72 19.20
CA GLU A 162 10.34 6.13 18.22
C GLU A 162 11.00 5.74 16.89
N TYR A 163 12.34 5.83 16.78
CA TYR A 163 13.06 5.52 15.54
C TYR A 163 12.67 4.15 14.97
N ASP A 164 12.13 4.16 13.75
CA ASP A 164 11.80 2.97 13.00
C ASP A 164 12.85 2.78 11.88
N PRO A 165 13.72 1.75 11.96
CA PRO A 165 14.72 1.49 10.93
C PRO A 165 14.13 1.09 9.57
N TYR A 166 12.82 0.84 9.49
CA TYR A 166 12.10 0.53 8.26
C TYR A 166 11.32 1.73 7.71
N ALA A 167 11.22 2.85 8.45
CA ALA A 167 10.55 4.04 7.97
C ALA A 167 11.38 4.71 6.86
N THR A 168 10.71 5.03 5.75
CA THR A 168 11.31 5.73 4.61
C THR A 168 10.85 7.18 4.50
N GLN A 169 9.86 7.56 5.29
CA GLN A 169 9.34 8.92 5.39
C GLN A 169 8.98 9.24 6.84
N ASP A 170 9.40 10.43 7.30
CA ASP A 170 9.00 10.95 8.60
C ASP A 170 7.52 11.35 8.55
N ASP A 171 6.69 10.62 9.30
CA ASP A 171 5.26 10.88 9.45
C ASP A 171 4.94 11.81 10.64
N GLY A 172 5.98 12.35 11.29
CA GLY A 172 5.85 13.18 12.48
C GLY A 172 5.73 12.37 13.78
N SER A 173 5.98 11.07 13.75
CA SER A 173 6.02 10.22 14.95
C SER A 173 7.26 10.42 15.83
N CYS A 174 8.29 11.15 15.38
CA CYS A 174 9.44 11.52 16.21
C CYS A 174 9.03 12.47 17.35
N GLY A 175 8.68 11.90 18.50
CA GLY A 175 8.10 12.62 19.62
C GLY A 175 9.11 12.89 20.74
N GLU A 176 9.91 11.89 21.09
CA GLU A 176 10.81 11.93 22.25
C GLU A 176 12.27 11.77 21.84
N LEU A 177 13.06 12.84 22.04
CA LEU A 177 14.51 12.77 21.84
C LEU A 177 15.13 11.83 22.86
N ILE A 178 16.08 10.99 22.44
CA ILE A 178 16.85 10.12 23.32
C ILE A 178 17.73 10.99 24.23
N VAL A 179 17.53 10.81 25.54
CA VAL A 179 18.36 11.37 26.61
C VAL A 179 18.87 10.21 27.45
N PHE A 180 20.18 9.99 27.36
CA PHE A 180 20.90 8.96 28.12
C PHE A 180 21.12 9.40 29.57
N GLY A 181 20.87 8.49 30.51
CA GLY A 181 21.15 8.70 31.93
C GLY A 181 20.43 7.66 32.79
N CYS A 182 20.55 7.78 34.11
CA CYS A 182 19.89 6.83 35.00
C CYS A 182 18.38 7.13 35.12
N ILE A 183 17.54 6.21 34.66
CA ILE A 183 16.06 6.38 34.65
C ILE A 183 15.37 5.90 35.92
N TYR A 184 16.10 5.27 36.86
CA TYR A 184 15.51 4.71 38.07
C TYR A 184 15.56 5.72 39.21
N ASP A 185 14.39 6.10 39.73
CA ASP A 185 14.21 7.07 40.83
C ASP A 185 14.91 6.66 42.15
N SER A 186 15.18 5.36 42.32
CA SER A 186 15.89 4.79 43.45
C SER A 186 17.41 4.88 43.36
N ALA A 187 17.97 5.29 42.22
CA ALA A 187 19.41 5.48 42.06
C ALA A 187 19.87 6.83 42.60
N SER A 188 21.09 6.86 43.15
CA SER A 188 21.70 8.05 43.74
C SER A 188 22.02 9.13 42.71
N ASN A 189 22.13 8.72 41.45
CA ASN A 189 22.39 9.56 40.28
C ASN A 189 21.22 9.54 39.28
N PHE A 190 19.98 9.31 39.75
CA PHE A 190 18.76 9.44 38.94
C PHE A 190 18.72 10.77 38.18
N ASP A 191 18.46 10.70 36.88
CA ASP A 191 18.26 11.85 36.00
C ASP A 191 16.79 11.93 35.54
N PRO A 192 16.00 12.92 36.01
CA PRO A 192 14.58 13.03 35.69
C PRO A 192 14.30 13.42 34.23
N ILE A 193 15.30 13.79 33.43
CA ILE A 193 15.14 14.03 32.00
C ILE A 193 15.62 12.87 31.12
N ALA A 194 16.26 11.86 31.69
CA ALA A 194 16.68 10.67 30.95
C ALA A 194 15.48 9.78 30.62
N ASN A 195 15.44 9.28 29.38
CA ASN A 195 14.44 8.32 28.91
C ASN A 195 15.07 7.01 28.40
N VAL A 196 16.40 6.93 28.34
CA VAL A 196 17.14 5.72 28.01
C VAL A 196 18.22 5.48 29.06
N ASP A 197 18.16 4.30 29.72
CA ASP A 197 19.18 3.87 30.66
C ASP A 197 20.53 3.68 29.96
N ASP A 198 21.54 4.42 30.40
CA ASP A 198 22.91 4.33 29.90
C ASP A 198 23.81 3.43 30.76
N ASN A 199 23.20 2.68 31.68
CA ASN A 199 23.86 1.83 32.66
C ASN A 199 24.79 2.61 33.62
N SER A 200 24.61 3.92 33.75
CA SER A 200 25.36 4.72 34.73
C SER A 200 24.81 4.64 36.15
N CYS A 201 23.63 4.04 36.36
CA CYS A 201 22.94 4.03 37.66
C CYS A 201 23.79 3.53 38.83
N GLU A 202 23.92 4.37 39.85
CA GLU A 202 24.63 4.11 41.10
C GLU A 202 23.62 3.93 42.23
N PHE A 203 23.43 2.69 42.65
CA PHE A 203 22.66 2.38 43.85
C PHE A 203 23.62 2.38 45.04
N THR A 204 23.77 3.53 45.71
CA THR A 204 24.49 3.56 46.99
C THR A 204 23.53 3.11 48.06
N GLU A 205 23.58 1.82 48.33
CA GLU A 205 22.99 1.26 49.52
C GLU A 205 23.79 1.86 50.68
N THR A 206 23.17 2.76 51.45
CA THR A 206 23.76 3.29 52.70
C THR A 206 23.88 2.21 53.79
N ASN A 207 23.72 0.94 53.39
CA ASN A 207 23.94 -0.27 54.15
C ASN A 207 25.02 -1.08 53.40
N ASP A 208 26.15 -1.37 54.06
CA ASP A 208 27.25 -2.17 53.48
C ASP A 208 26.81 -3.61 53.13
N CYS A 209 25.60 -4.03 53.52
CA CYS A 209 24.98 -5.28 53.12
C CYS A 209 23.44 -5.17 53.11
N PRO A 210 22.82 -4.58 52.06
CA PRO A 210 21.36 -4.39 52.00
C PRO A 210 20.59 -5.70 51.81
N ALA A 211 21.29 -6.73 51.33
CA ALA A 211 20.78 -8.09 51.18
C ALA A 211 21.13 -9.00 52.38
N ASP A 212 21.68 -8.45 53.47
CA ASP A 212 21.78 -9.13 54.76
C ASP A 212 20.42 -9.01 55.48
N LEU A 213 19.54 -9.96 55.18
CA LEU A 213 18.16 -9.98 55.67
C LEU A 213 18.05 -10.62 57.05
N ASP A 214 19.04 -11.43 57.45
CA ASP A 214 19.06 -12.08 58.77
C ASP A 214 19.97 -11.37 59.80
N GLY A 215 20.72 -10.36 59.37
CA GLY A 215 21.52 -9.46 60.20
C GLY A 215 22.87 -10.04 60.63
N ASP A 216 23.43 -11.00 59.89
CA ASP A 216 24.68 -11.68 60.22
C ASP A 216 25.95 -10.96 59.72
N GLY A 217 25.78 -9.88 58.97
CA GLY A 217 26.84 -9.06 58.40
C GLY A 217 27.35 -9.55 57.04
N ALA A 218 26.68 -10.49 56.38
CA ALA A 218 27.01 -10.98 55.05
C ALA A 218 25.76 -11.26 54.20
N ALA A 219 25.85 -11.07 52.88
CA ALA A 219 24.80 -11.50 51.94
C ALA A 219 25.12 -12.90 51.43
N THR A 220 24.44 -13.92 51.94
CA THR A 220 24.67 -15.33 51.64
C THR A 220 23.41 -16.05 51.16
N THR A 221 23.52 -17.36 50.95
CA THR A 221 22.34 -18.21 50.69
C THR A 221 21.34 -18.19 51.85
N GLY A 222 21.78 -17.86 53.08
CA GLY A 222 20.88 -17.70 54.24
C GLY A 222 19.85 -16.60 54.00
N ASP A 223 20.32 -15.44 53.54
CA ASP A 223 19.47 -14.29 53.22
C ASP A 223 18.54 -14.54 52.04
N LEU A 224 19.05 -15.17 50.99
CA LEU A 224 18.21 -15.55 49.85
C LEU A 224 17.06 -16.49 50.30
N LEU A 225 17.35 -17.43 51.20
CA LEU A 225 16.32 -18.30 51.77
C LEU A 225 15.37 -17.53 52.69
N ALA A 226 15.84 -16.54 53.45
CA ALA A 226 15.00 -15.68 54.27
C ALA A 226 14.00 -14.86 53.43
N PHE A 227 14.47 -14.30 52.30
CA PHE A 227 13.60 -13.63 51.33
C PHE A 227 12.58 -14.61 50.73
N LEU A 228 13.04 -15.74 50.19
CA LEU A 228 12.17 -16.72 49.53
C LEU A 228 11.14 -17.35 50.48
N ALA A 229 11.45 -17.43 51.79
CA ALA A 229 10.50 -17.91 52.79
C ALA A 229 9.32 -16.96 53.01
N THR A 230 9.49 -15.67 52.72
CA THR A 230 8.47 -14.63 52.90
C THR A 230 7.93 -14.07 51.59
N PHE A 231 8.59 -14.37 50.47
CA PHE A 231 8.19 -13.96 49.14
C PHE A 231 6.77 -14.43 48.80
N GLY A 232 5.88 -13.48 48.53
CA GLY A 232 4.47 -13.73 48.22
C GLY A 232 3.52 -13.71 49.42
N LEU A 233 4.01 -13.46 50.65
CA LEU A 233 3.14 -13.15 51.79
C LEU A 233 2.60 -11.73 51.66
N THR A 234 1.32 -11.54 51.98
CA THR A 234 0.67 -10.22 51.98
C THR A 234 0.94 -9.48 53.29
N CYS A 235 1.54 -8.30 53.21
CA CYS A 235 1.67 -7.40 54.36
C CYS A 235 0.31 -6.73 54.65
N LEU A 236 -0.05 -6.62 55.94
CA LEU A 236 -1.23 -5.88 56.42
C LEU A 236 -0.84 -4.47 56.89
#